data_AF-A0A9D7HAA3-F1
#
_entry.id   AF-A0A9D7HAA3-F1
#
_cell.length_a   1.000
_cell.length_b   1.000
_cell.length_c   1.000
_cell.angle_alpha   90.00
_cell.angle_beta   90.00
_cell.angle_gamma   90.00
#
_symmetry.space_group_name_H-M   'P 1'
#
loop_
_entity.id
_entity.type
_entity.pdbx_description
1 polymer ?
#
loop_
_entity_poly.entity_id
_entity_poly.type
_entity_poly.pdbx_seq_one_letter_code
_entity_poly.pdbx_strand_id
1 'polypeptide(L)'
;MSMRVLAALTLSFAAAACGGPVEETDSASSEEALRRTLPAGHYAIGQEPSSGSYIKSLTIKPTKKFELEYVRVTTRNEPWVWNPWLTVPTANKESMLLRGTYLTYAGVDGKPTISFDFAEGAIDHLIYDLEVDGDTLRLKATGERAFELVLGEDAPQAVDKRVVSCDGRRWDVTIAFEDPERRRGVLTVKRGSGAQANDPKSGNVTVVYNGNTGVDDYMGFEGTDSAGGRYEFALRRSDLARTSGAISNVGLGYSAPYTSYFMHNSLGCTIAAR
;
A
#
# COMPACT_ATOMS: atom_id res chain seq x y z
N MET A 1 61.30 22.35 -42.77
CA MET A 1 60.85 23.02 -41.53
C MET A 1 61.91 22.73 -40.47
N SER A 2 62.95 23.55 -40.42
CA SER A 2 63.08 24.74 -39.55
C SER A 2 63.28 24.34 -38.08
N MET A 3 64.55 24.31 -37.65
CA MET A 3 65.19 25.24 -36.69
C MET A 3 64.88 24.85 -35.23
N ARG A 4 65.87 24.33 -34.48
CA ARG A 4 67.00 25.00 -33.80
C ARG A 4 66.58 25.82 -32.57
N VAL A 5 67.51 25.82 -31.61
CA VAL A 5 67.71 26.75 -30.48
C VAL A 5 67.02 26.30 -29.18
N LEU A 6 67.70 25.73 -28.18
CA LEU A 6 68.83 26.16 -27.33
C LEU A 6 68.39 27.06 -26.16
N ALA A 7 68.56 26.48 -24.95
CA ALA A 7 69.04 27.05 -23.70
C ALA A 7 68.36 28.29 -23.05
N ALA A 8 67.86 28.00 -21.85
CA ALA A 8 68.35 28.52 -20.56
C ALA A 8 67.87 29.88 -20.02
N LEU A 9 67.98 29.93 -18.68
CA LEU A 9 67.76 31.01 -17.71
C LEU A 9 66.30 31.30 -17.31
N THR A 10 65.94 31.60 -16.06
CA THR A 10 66.32 31.24 -14.67
C THR A 10 65.62 32.30 -13.78
N LEU A 11 65.23 31.93 -12.55
CA LEU A 11 65.02 32.82 -11.37
C LEU A 11 63.75 33.71 -11.43
N SER A 12 62.92 33.93 -10.40
CA SER A 12 63.03 33.75 -8.94
C SER A 12 61.65 33.97 -8.27
N PHE A 13 61.64 33.67 -6.96
CA PHE A 13 60.85 34.24 -5.85
C PHE A 13 59.66 33.44 -5.30
N ALA A 14 59.87 33.07 -4.03
CA ALA A 14 58.96 32.45 -3.11
C ALA A 14 57.83 33.39 -2.66
N ALA A 15 56.69 32.81 -2.31
CA ALA A 15 55.92 33.21 -1.13
C ALA A 15 55.12 32.00 -0.62
N ALA A 16 55.41 31.60 0.61
CA ALA A 16 54.50 30.77 1.40
C ALA A 16 53.33 31.66 1.84
N ALA A 17 52.11 31.25 1.52
CA ALA A 17 50.91 31.71 2.20
C ALA A 17 50.05 30.50 2.49
N CYS A 18 49.94 30.20 3.78
CA CYS A 18 49.02 29.23 4.34
C CYS A 18 47.59 29.47 3.84
N GLY A 19 47.00 28.46 3.23
CA GLY A 19 45.57 28.28 3.10
C GLY A 19 45.35 26.79 3.21
N GLY A 20 44.81 26.33 4.34
CA GLY A 20 44.64 24.92 4.65
C GLY A 20 43.80 24.19 3.59
N PRO A 21 43.78 22.85 3.62
CA PRO A 21 42.82 22.12 2.81
C PRO A 21 41.43 22.64 3.18
N VAL A 22 40.76 23.24 2.20
CA VAL A 22 39.31 23.41 2.27
C VAL A 22 38.78 21.99 2.35
N GLU A 23 38.38 21.56 3.54
CA GLU A 23 37.42 20.48 3.65
C GLU A 23 36.21 20.91 2.79
N GLU A 24 36.09 20.29 1.62
CA GLU A 24 34.82 20.16 0.93
C GLU A 24 33.89 19.40 1.85
N THR A 25 33.29 20.10 2.82
CA THR A 25 32.15 19.61 3.57
C THR A 25 30.97 19.52 2.60
N ASP A 26 30.59 18.28 2.32
CA ASP A 26 29.23 17.81 2.07
C ASP A 26 28.44 18.41 0.90
N SER A 27 28.97 18.26 -0.32
CA SER A 27 28.12 18.15 -1.52
C SER A 27 27.88 16.70 -1.98
N ALA A 28 28.55 15.72 -1.35
CA ALA A 28 28.39 14.30 -1.67
C ALA A 28 27.09 13.67 -1.15
N SER A 29 26.38 14.29 -0.18
CA SER A 29 25.22 13.67 0.45
C SER A 29 23.95 13.67 -0.41
N SER A 30 23.80 14.61 -1.35
CA SER A 30 22.60 14.75 -2.18
C SER A 30 22.62 13.85 -3.42
N GLU A 31 23.77 13.70 -4.09
CA GLU A 31 23.90 12.81 -5.26
C GLU A 31 23.94 11.32 -4.89
N GLU A 32 24.47 10.98 -3.73
CA GLU A 32 24.57 9.60 -3.25
C GLU A 32 23.23 9.08 -2.69
N ALA A 33 22.41 9.97 -2.10
CA ALA A 33 21.02 9.66 -1.71
C ALA A 33 20.11 9.40 -2.92
N LEU A 34 20.38 10.04 -4.09
CA LEU A 34 19.62 9.86 -5.32
C LEU A 34 19.81 8.48 -5.97
N ARG A 35 20.95 7.84 -5.72
CA ARG A 35 21.30 6.52 -6.29
C ARG A 35 20.99 5.34 -5.37
N ARG A 36 20.68 5.59 -4.09
CA ARG A 36 20.33 4.52 -3.15
C ARG A 36 18.95 3.96 -3.50
N THR A 37 18.97 2.74 -4.03
CA THR A 37 17.78 1.88 -3.99
C THR A 37 17.45 1.67 -2.52
N LEU A 38 16.23 2.01 -2.09
CA LEU A 38 15.77 1.72 -0.75
C LEU A 38 16.12 0.27 -0.36
N PRO A 39 16.64 0.01 0.85
CA PRO A 39 16.95 -1.35 1.26
C PRO A 39 15.69 -2.21 1.13
N ALA A 40 15.83 -3.35 0.46
CA ALA A 40 14.74 -4.31 0.38
C ALA A 40 14.46 -4.85 1.78
N GLY A 41 13.19 -4.96 2.13
CA GLY A 41 12.83 -5.29 3.50
C GLY A 41 11.39 -4.93 3.82
N HIS A 42 10.96 -5.38 5.00
CA HIS A 42 9.66 -5.05 5.55
C HIS A 42 9.83 -3.97 6.60
N TYR A 43 9.18 -2.84 6.41
CA TYR A 43 9.18 -1.72 7.33
C TYR A 43 7.80 -1.59 7.97
N ALA A 44 7.77 -1.34 9.28
CA ALA A 44 6.55 -1.11 10.03
C ALA A 44 6.61 0.24 10.73
N ILE A 45 5.46 0.89 10.89
CA ILE A 45 5.40 2.17 11.59
C ILE A 45 5.74 1.98 13.07
N GLY A 46 6.69 2.78 13.58
CA GLY A 46 7.08 2.70 14.99
C GLY A 46 5.98 3.20 15.93
N GLN A 47 5.29 4.27 15.54
CA GLN A 47 4.18 4.84 16.29
C GLN A 47 3.09 5.36 15.35
N GLU A 48 1.87 4.85 15.50
CA GLU A 48 0.72 5.26 14.68
C GLU A 48 0.29 6.71 14.99
N PRO A 49 0.22 7.60 13.98
CA PRO A 49 -0.36 8.92 14.14
C PRO A 49 -1.84 8.85 14.53
N SER A 50 -2.26 9.77 15.41
CA SER A 50 -3.65 9.87 15.87
C SER A 50 -4.58 10.57 14.86
N SER A 51 -4.03 11.14 13.78
CA SER A 51 -4.77 11.92 12.78
C SER A 51 -3.98 12.00 11.48
N GLY A 52 -4.65 12.31 10.37
CA GLY A 52 -4.02 12.47 9.05
C GLY A 52 -3.91 11.13 8.31
N SER A 53 -2.91 11.01 7.45
CA SER A 53 -2.66 9.77 6.71
C SER A 53 -1.22 9.31 6.89
N TYR A 54 -1.00 7.99 6.91
CA TYR A 54 0.32 7.42 7.12
C TYR A 54 0.46 6.05 6.48
N ILE A 55 1.68 5.60 6.31
CA ILE A 55 1.97 4.22 5.89
C ILE A 55 2.14 3.39 7.16
N LYS A 56 1.31 2.37 7.35
CA LYS A 56 1.37 1.47 8.51
C LYS A 56 2.42 0.37 8.32
N SER A 57 2.52 -0.17 7.11
CA SER A 57 3.55 -1.11 6.72
C SER A 57 3.99 -0.88 5.27
N LEU A 58 5.27 -1.10 4.98
CA LEU A 58 5.86 -0.95 3.66
C LEU A 58 6.83 -2.09 3.43
N THR A 59 6.57 -2.92 2.43
CA THR A 59 7.49 -3.95 1.97
C THR A 59 8.14 -3.49 0.68
N ILE A 60 9.43 -3.20 0.73
CA ILE A 60 10.24 -2.91 -0.45
C ILE A 60 10.77 -4.24 -0.99
N LYS A 61 10.36 -4.60 -2.20
CA LYS A 61 10.84 -5.79 -2.89
C LYS A 61 12.07 -5.45 -3.73
N PRO A 62 12.89 -6.46 -4.08
CA PRO A 62 13.87 -6.30 -5.15
C PRO A 62 13.17 -5.77 -6.41
N THR A 63 13.90 -5.02 -7.27
CA THR A 63 13.40 -4.44 -8.55
C THR A 63 12.44 -3.23 -8.46
N LYS A 64 12.58 -2.38 -7.43
CA LYS A 64 11.76 -1.16 -7.25
C LYS A 64 10.25 -1.39 -7.13
N LYS A 65 9.85 -2.58 -6.68
CA LYS A 65 8.44 -2.91 -6.41
C LYS A 65 8.14 -2.75 -4.93
N PHE A 66 6.90 -2.43 -4.59
CA PHE A 66 6.48 -2.34 -3.20
C PHE A 66 5.11 -2.96 -2.96
N GLU A 67 4.86 -3.27 -1.69
CA GLU A 67 3.52 -3.44 -1.13
C GLU A 67 3.42 -2.55 0.11
N LEU A 68 2.37 -1.76 0.26
CA LEU A 68 2.21 -0.89 1.42
C LEU A 68 0.77 -0.92 1.94
N GLU A 69 0.62 -0.75 3.25
CA GLU A 69 -0.65 -0.49 3.91
C GLU A 69 -0.74 1.01 4.21
N TYR A 70 -1.59 1.72 3.48
CA TYR A 70 -1.87 3.13 3.69
C TYR A 70 -3.09 3.29 4.60
N VAL A 71 -2.96 4.07 5.66
CA VAL A 71 -4.04 4.33 6.62
C VAL A 71 -4.40 5.81 6.57
N ARG A 72 -5.69 6.09 6.42
CA ARG A 72 -6.29 7.42 6.58
C ARG A 72 -7.13 7.44 7.86
N VAL A 73 -6.85 8.41 8.71
CA VAL A 73 -7.61 8.64 9.95
C VAL A 73 -8.60 9.76 9.72
N THR A 74 -9.88 9.40 9.59
CA THR A 74 -10.99 10.35 9.50
C THR A 74 -11.57 10.57 10.90
N THR A 75 -11.44 11.80 11.41
CA THR A 75 -12.11 12.18 12.66
C THR A 75 -13.50 12.71 12.34
N ARG A 76 -14.53 12.13 12.95
CA ARG A 76 -15.90 12.67 12.89
C ARG A 76 -16.42 12.90 14.29
N ASN A 77 -17.23 13.95 14.44
CA ASN A 77 -17.95 14.20 15.67
C ASN A 77 -19.20 13.33 15.68
N GLU A 78 -19.25 12.37 16.59
CA GLU A 78 -20.38 11.46 16.75
C GLU A 78 -21.13 11.79 18.06
N PRO A 79 -22.47 11.64 18.10
CA PRO A 79 -23.22 11.80 19.34
C PRO A 79 -22.75 10.78 20.38
N TRP A 80 -22.47 11.23 21.60
CA TRP A 80 -22.06 10.33 22.66
C TRP A 80 -23.22 9.39 23.02
N VAL A 81 -22.93 8.09 23.12
CA VAL A 81 -23.92 7.02 23.31
C VAL A 81 -24.87 7.25 24.50
N TRP A 82 -24.40 7.96 25.53
CA TRP A 82 -25.15 8.24 26.76
C TRP A 82 -25.68 9.68 26.87
N ASN A 83 -25.29 10.58 25.96
CA ASN A 83 -25.85 11.93 25.87
C ASN A 83 -25.78 12.42 24.42
N PRO A 84 -26.89 12.33 23.65
CA PRO A 84 -26.91 12.69 22.23
C PRO A 84 -26.73 14.20 21.98
N TRP A 85 -26.77 15.04 23.02
CA TRP A 85 -26.48 16.48 22.94
C TRP A 85 -24.99 16.81 23.03
N LEU A 86 -24.15 15.81 23.30
CA LEU A 86 -22.71 15.94 23.42
C LEU A 86 -22.07 15.20 22.25
N THR A 87 -21.27 15.88 21.44
CA THR A 87 -20.50 15.25 20.39
C THR A 87 -19.10 14.93 20.90
N VAL A 88 -18.65 13.71 20.63
CA VAL A 88 -17.28 13.28 20.91
C VAL A 88 -16.55 13.04 19.59
N PRO A 89 -15.29 13.47 19.47
CA PRO A 89 -14.48 13.17 18.30
C PRO A 89 -14.14 11.67 18.30
N THR A 90 -14.72 10.94 17.35
CA THR A 90 -14.39 9.54 17.06
C THR A 90 -13.42 9.49 15.88
N ALA A 91 -12.28 8.85 16.06
CA ALA A 91 -11.33 8.59 14.98
C ALA A 91 -11.65 7.24 14.32
N ASN A 92 -12.04 7.29 13.05
CA ASN A 92 -12.19 6.11 12.21
C ASN A 92 -10.92 5.93 11.36
N LYS A 93 -10.43 4.69 11.28
CA LYS A 93 -9.26 4.33 10.47
C LYS A 93 -9.71 3.57 9.22
N GLU A 94 -9.47 4.15 8.06
CA GLU A 94 -9.61 3.50 6.76
C GLU A 94 -8.22 3.01 6.35
N SER A 95 -8.09 1.74 6.01
CA SER A 95 -6.82 1.14 5.57
C SER A 95 -6.96 0.60 4.15
N MET A 96 -5.94 0.86 3.34
CA MET A 96 -5.84 0.49 1.94
C MET A 96 -4.52 -0.25 1.69
N LEU A 97 -4.61 -1.45 1.12
CA LEU A 97 -3.43 -2.20 0.69
C LEU A 97 -3.12 -1.87 -0.76
N LEU A 98 -1.94 -1.29 -1.00
CA LEU A 98 -1.52 -0.76 -2.29
C LEU A 98 -0.23 -1.45 -2.76
N ARG A 99 -0.11 -1.64 -4.08
CA ARG A 99 1.06 -2.25 -4.71
C ARG A 99 1.43 -1.49 -5.96
N GLY A 100 2.71 -1.50 -6.30
CA GLY A 100 3.17 -0.84 -7.51
C GLY A 100 4.68 -0.72 -7.58
N THR A 101 5.13 0.36 -8.21
CA THR A 101 6.54 0.68 -8.40
C THR A 101 6.86 2.00 -7.74
N TYR A 102 8.04 2.10 -7.14
CA TYR A 102 8.49 3.36 -6.55
C TYR A 102 9.65 3.96 -7.33
N LEU A 103 9.75 5.29 -7.26
CA LEU A 103 10.84 6.07 -7.81
C LEU A 103 11.40 6.98 -6.71
N THR A 104 12.72 7.05 -6.59
CA THR A 104 13.42 8.05 -5.78
C THR A 104 14.04 9.11 -6.70
N TYR A 105 13.92 10.38 -6.33
CA TYR A 105 14.42 11.51 -7.12
C TYR A 105 14.68 12.73 -6.23
N ALA A 106 15.30 13.78 -6.79
CA ALA A 106 15.56 15.03 -6.07
C ALA A 106 14.31 15.90 -6.14
N GLY A 107 13.72 16.21 -5.00
CA GLY A 107 12.67 17.21 -4.89
C GLY A 107 13.16 18.61 -5.28
N VAL A 108 12.22 19.54 -5.41
CA VAL A 108 12.48 20.93 -5.81
C VAL A 108 13.47 21.63 -4.87
N ASP A 109 13.48 21.24 -3.60
CA ASP A 109 14.37 21.78 -2.57
C ASP A 109 15.71 21.03 -2.47
N GLY A 110 16.02 20.15 -3.43
CA GLY A 110 17.20 19.28 -3.42
C GLY A 110 17.13 18.11 -2.44
N LYS A 111 16.03 17.99 -1.68
CA LYS A 111 15.81 16.89 -0.74
C LYS A 111 15.47 15.59 -1.47
N PRO A 112 15.93 14.43 -0.99
CA PRO A 112 15.47 13.16 -1.54
C PRO A 112 13.96 13.01 -1.37
N THR A 113 13.30 12.57 -2.42
CA THR A 113 11.86 12.36 -2.48
C THR A 113 11.59 10.94 -3.00
N ILE A 114 10.54 10.30 -2.48
CA ILE A 114 10.01 9.05 -3.01
C ILE A 114 8.59 9.25 -3.53
N SER A 115 8.34 8.75 -4.75
CA SER A 115 6.99 8.56 -5.28
C SER A 115 6.65 7.08 -5.29
N PHE A 116 5.44 6.75 -4.85
CA PHE A 116 4.81 5.45 -4.99
C PHE A 116 3.75 5.54 -6.09
N ASP A 117 4.00 4.85 -7.19
CA ASP A 117 3.07 4.77 -8.32
C ASP A 117 2.30 3.45 -8.23
N PHE A 118 0.97 3.52 -8.15
CA PHE A 118 0.13 2.36 -7.91
C PHE A 118 -0.32 1.69 -9.20
N ALA A 119 -0.29 0.37 -9.22
CA ALA A 119 -0.82 -0.39 -10.36
C ALA A 119 -2.35 -0.45 -10.35
N GLU A 120 -2.96 -0.46 -9.16
CA GLU A 120 -4.39 -0.62 -8.91
C GLU A 120 -4.76 0.13 -7.61
N GLY A 121 -5.82 0.95 -7.60
CA GLY A 121 -6.29 1.66 -6.40
C GLY A 121 -7.08 2.95 -6.68
N ALA A 122 -7.62 3.57 -5.62
CA ALA A 122 -8.33 4.86 -5.67
C ALA A 122 -7.41 6.09 -5.50
N ILE A 123 -6.10 5.86 -5.39
CA ILE A 123 -5.07 6.87 -5.22
C ILE A 123 -4.12 6.73 -6.42
N ASP A 124 -3.82 7.85 -7.10
CA ASP A 124 -2.99 7.82 -8.31
C ASP A 124 -1.50 7.62 -7.97
N HIS A 125 -0.99 8.39 -7.00
CA HIS A 125 0.39 8.30 -6.51
C HIS A 125 0.51 8.93 -5.12
N LEU A 126 1.53 8.54 -4.35
CA LEU A 126 1.90 9.17 -3.07
C LEU A 126 3.33 9.68 -3.13
N ILE A 127 3.57 10.92 -2.70
CA ILE A 127 4.89 11.56 -2.70
C ILE A 127 5.27 11.95 -1.28
N TYR A 128 6.49 11.59 -0.88
CA TYR A 128 7.05 11.90 0.43
C TYR A 128 8.48 12.44 0.29
N ASP A 129 8.81 13.47 1.08
CA ASP A 129 10.21 13.72 1.43
C ASP A 129 10.74 12.51 2.19
N LEU A 130 11.92 12.04 1.78
CA LEU A 130 12.56 10.83 2.27
C LEU A 130 13.85 11.16 3.00
N GLU A 131 13.97 10.67 4.22
CA GLU A 131 15.22 10.60 4.98
C GLU A 131 15.45 9.14 5.39
N VAL A 132 16.68 8.67 5.15
CA VAL A 132 17.08 7.28 5.43
C VAL A 132 18.17 7.31 6.48
N ASP A 133 17.90 6.74 7.66
CA ASP A 133 18.85 6.63 8.76
C ASP A 133 18.97 5.16 9.18
N GLY A 134 20.01 4.49 8.65
CA GLY A 134 20.22 3.06 8.84
C GLY A 134 18.99 2.23 8.43
N ASP A 135 18.36 1.64 9.43
CA ASP A 135 17.18 0.78 9.31
C ASP A 135 15.85 1.56 9.39
N THR A 136 15.89 2.89 9.48
CA THR A 136 14.70 3.74 9.60
C THR A 136 14.49 4.57 8.35
N LEU A 137 13.26 4.56 7.84
CA LEU A 137 12.76 5.46 6.81
C LEU A 137 11.86 6.50 7.45
N ARG A 138 12.26 7.77 7.37
CA ARG A 138 11.45 8.89 7.80
C ARG A 138 10.79 9.52 6.58
N LEU A 139 9.47 9.49 6.57
CA LEU A 139 8.65 9.95 5.45
C LEU A 139 7.82 11.15 5.88
N LYS A 140 7.78 12.19 5.03
CA LYS A 140 6.99 13.40 5.29
C LYS A 140 6.23 13.83 4.04
N ALA A 141 4.91 13.82 4.11
CA ALA A 141 4.07 14.41 3.08
C ALA A 141 4.00 15.94 3.27
N THR A 142 3.76 16.66 2.18
CA THR A 142 3.62 18.13 2.19
C THR A 142 2.51 18.57 3.14
N GLY A 143 2.84 19.44 4.11
CA GLY A 143 1.90 19.95 5.10
C GLY A 143 1.54 18.98 6.23
N GLU A 144 2.09 17.77 6.23
CA GLU A 144 1.87 16.76 7.27
C GLU A 144 3.09 16.61 8.19
N ARG A 145 2.88 15.96 9.34
CA ARG A 145 3.97 15.57 10.24
C ARG A 145 4.70 14.36 9.64
N ALA A 146 6.01 14.33 9.83
CA ALA A 146 6.78 13.14 9.47
C ALA A 146 6.38 11.96 10.34
N PHE A 147 6.43 10.76 9.77
CA PHE A 147 6.32 9.49 10.49
C PHE A 147 7.51 8.61 10.12
N GLU A 148 7.80 7.64 10.99
CA GLU A 148 8.98 6.79 10.90
C GLU A 148 8.56 5.33 10.71
N LEU A 149 9.16 4.71 9.70
CA LEU A 149 9.04 3.29 9.40
C LEU A 149 10.37 2.63 9.77
N VAL A 150 10.32 1.62 10.62
CA VAL A 150 11.51 0.88 11.07
C VAL A 150 11.55 -0.45 10.35
N LEU A 151 12.70 -0.82 9.81
CA LEU A 151 12.96 -2.12 9.20
C LEU A 151 12.78 -3.20 10.27
N GLY A 152 11.80 -4.07 10.06
CA GLY A 152 11.60 -5.24 10.90
C GLY A 152 12.59 -6.34 10.54
N GLU A 153 13.11 -7.04 11.56
CA GLU A 153 13.94 -8.24 11.38
C GLU A 153 13.14 -9.44 10.86
N ASP A 154 11.80 -9.39 10.98
CA ASP A 154 10.91 -10.45 10.56
C ASP A 154 10.45 -10.26 9.10
N ALA A 155 10.72 -11.29 8.28
CA ALA A 155 10.00 -11.49 7.02
C ALA A 155 8.48 -11.43 7.30
N PRO A 156 7.64 -10.93 6.37
CA PRO A 156 6.20 -10.88 6.57
C PRO A 156 5.71 -12.24 7.06
N GLN A 157 5.11 -12.28 8.25
CA GLN A 157 4.61 -13.52 8.83
C GLN A 157 3.82 -14.26 7.75
N ALA A 158 4.15 -15.53 7.53
CA ALA A 158 3.50 -16.36 6.54
C ALA A 158 1.99 -16.26 6.79
N VAL A 159 1.31 -15.59 5.88
CA VAL A 159 -0.11 -15.32 6.02
C VAL A 159 -0.79 -16.67 6.08
N ASP A 160 -1.53 -16.91 7.16
CA ASP A 160 -2.45 -18.02 7.23
C ASP A 160 -3.52 -17.81 6.17
N LYS A 161 -3.21 -18.25 4.94
CA LYS A 161 -4.02 -18.06 3.74
C LYS A 161 -5.41 -18.58 4.03
N ARG A 162 -6.34 -17.64 4.22
CA ARG A 162 -7.70 -18.00 4.55
C ARG A 162 -8.49 -18.12 3.27
N VAL A 163 -9.11 -19.28 3.07
CA VAL A 163 -9.88 -19.55 1.86
C VAL A 163 -11.34 -19.73 2.25
N VAL A 164 -12.19 -18.86 1.72
CA VAL A 164 -13.65 -18.99 1.81
C VAL A 164 -14.16 -19.40 0.42
N SER A 165 -14.88 -20.51 0.36
CA SER A 165 -15.48 -21.04 -0.86
C SER A 165 -17.00 -21.03 -0.74
N CYS A 166 -17.65 -20.48 -1.75
CA CYS A 166 -19.09 -20.30 -1.86
C CYS A 166 -19.57 -21.04 -3.10
N ASP A 167 -20.44 -22.03 -2.90
CA ASP A 167 -20.99 -22.79 -4.01
C ASP A 167 -22.31 -22.16 -4.46
N GLY A 168 -22.43 -21.91 -5.76
CA GLY A 168 -23.57 -21.22 -6.32
C GLY A 168 -24.06 -21.89 -7.60
N ARG A 169 -25.38 -21.89 -7.81
CA ARG A 169 -25.97 -22.54 -9.00
C ARG A 169 -25.48 -21.95 -10.33
N ARG A 170 -25.24 -20.64 -10.37
CA ARG A 170 -24.82 -19.91 -11.57
C ARG A 170 -23.31 -19.72 -11.63
N TRP A 171 -22.65 -19.59 -10.49
CA TRP A 171 -21.21 -19.38 -10.38
C TRP A 171 -20.75 -19.74 -8.98
N ASP A 172 -19.60 -20.41 -8.90
CA ASP A 172 -18.88 -20.70 -7.67
C ASP A 172 -17.85 -19.60 -7.44
N VAL A 173 -17.64 -19.23 -6.18
CA VAL A 173 -16.73 -18.17 -5.80
C VAL A 173 -15.80 -18.64 -4.70
N THR A 174 -14.51 -18.38 -4.87
CA THR A 174 -13.51 -18.63 -3.83
C THR A 174 -12.73 -17.35 -3.58
N ILE A 175 -12.64 -16.93 -2.33
CA ILE A 175 -11.75 -15.83 -1.94
C ILE A 175 -10.59 -16.40 -1.11
N ALA A 176 -9.37 -16.16 -1.59
CA ALA A 176 -8.15 -16.45 -0.87
C ALA A 176 -7.56 -15.14 -0.31
N PHE A 177 -7.60 -14.96 1.00
CA PHE A 177 -7.03 -13.80 1.67
C PHE A 177 -5.51 -13.85 1.65
N GLU A 178 -4.90 -12.72 1.28
CA GLU A 178 -3.45 -12.58 1.07
C GLU A 178 -2.74 -11.89 2.24
N ASP A 179 -3.48 -11.37 3.23
CA ASP A 179 -2.95 -10.66 4.39
C ASP A 179 -3.56 -11.18 5.72
N PRO A 180 -2.84 -11.05 6.85
CA PRO A 180 -3.30 -11.58 8.14
C PRO A 180 -4.53 -10.85 8.70
N GLU A 181 -4.73 -9.58 8.32
CA GLU A 181 -5.92 -8.81 8.67
C GLU A 181 -7.13 -9.12 7.78
N ARG A 182 -6.92 -9.93 6.73
CA ARG A 182 -7.92 -10.37 5.74
C ARG A 182 -8.61 -9.18 5.07
N ARG A 183 -7.82 -8.14 4.77
CA ARG A 183 -8.25 -6.92 4.11
C ARG A 183 -8.08 -6.96 2.60
N ARG A 184 -7.42 -7.98 2.05
CA ARG A 184 -7.24 -8.19 0.62
C ARG A 184 -7.25 -9.67 0.29
N GLY A 185 -7.77 -9.99 -0.88
CA GLY A 185 -7.76 -11.36 -1.37
C GLY A 185 -7.88 -11.43 -2.88
N VAL A 186 -7.72 -12.64 -3.39
CA VAL A 186 -8.04 -12.98 -4.77
C VAL A 186 -9.39 -13.67 -4.79
N LEU A 187 -10.36 -13.02 -5.43
CA LEU A 187 -11.66 -13.58 -5.73
C LEU A 187 -11.57 -14.36 -7.04
N THR A 188 -11.62 -15.67 -6.95
CA THR A 188 -11.76 -16.57 -8.09
C THR A 188 -13.24 -16.84 -8.35
N VAL A 189 -13.70 -16.47 -9.53
CA VAL A 189 -15.05 -16.78 -10.02
C VAL A 189 -14.96 -17.91 -11.02
N LYS A 190 -15.81 -18.93 -10.84
CA LYS A 190 -15.97 -20.04 -11.77
C LYS A 190 -17.43 -20.09 -12.21
N ARG A 191 -17.70 -19.86 -13.50
CA ARG A 191 -19.05 -20.00 -14.04
C ARG A 191 -19.54 -21.44 -13.92
N GLY A 192 -20.76 -21.59 -13.40
CA GLY A 192 -21.49 -22.85 -13.37
C GLY A 192 -22.26 -23.09 -14.65
N SER A 193 -22.88 -24.27 -14.75
CA SER A 193 -23.72 -24.65 -15.90
C SER A 193 -24.99 -23.81 -16.05
N GLY A 194 -25.45 -23.15 -14.99
CA GLY A 194 -26.61 -22.25 -15.01
C GLY A 194 -26.30 -20.80 -15.39
N ALA A 195 -25.07 -20.47 -15.77
CA ALA A 195 -24.64 -19.08 -15.98
C ALA A 195 -25.28 -18.45 -17.23
N GLN A 196 -25.81 -17.23 -17.10
CA GLN A 196 -26.39 -16.44 -18.20
C GLN A 196 -25.36 -15.50 -18.85
N ALA A 197 -25.72 -14.88 -19.98
CA ALA A 197 -24.80 -14.05 -20.76
C ALA A 197 -24.19 -12.89 -19.95
N ASN A 198 -24.99 -12.30 -19.06
CA ASN A 198 -24.66 -11.18 -18.18
C ASN A 198 -24.01 -11.58 -16.84
N ASP A 199 -23.86 -12.88 -16.56
CA ASP A 199 -23.12 -13.32 -15.38
C ASP A 199 -21.63 -13.00 -15.50
N PRO A 200 -20.93 -12.85 -14.36
CA PRO A 200 -19.49 -12.64 -14.36
C PRO A 200 -18.77 -13.72 -15.18
N LYS A 201 -17.67 -13.34 -15.82
CA LYS A 201 -16.80 -14.30 -16.51
C LYS A 201 -15.98 -15.07 -15.48
N SER A 202 -15.59 -16.29 -15.82
CA SER A 202 -14.65 -17.02 -14.98
C SER A 202 -13.31 -16.29 -15.00
N GLY A 203 -12.68 -16.14 -13.85
CA GLY A 203 -11.44 -15.38 -13.73
C GLY A 203 -11.06 -15.10 -12.29
N ASN A 204 -9.95 -14.39 -12.14
CA ASN A 204 -9.46 -13.91 -10.86
C ASN A 204 -9.58 -12.40 -10.81
N VAL A 205 -10.05 -11.89 -9.68
CA VAL A 205 -10.21 -10.46 -9.42
C VAL A 205 -9.57 -10.16 -8.08
N THR A 206 -8.66 -9.18 -8.05
CA THR A 206 -8.16 -8.65 -6.79
C THR A 206 -9.30 -7.93 -6.09
N VAL A 207 -9.59 -8.29 -4.84
CA VAL A 207 -10.56 -7.60 -4.00
C VAL A 207 -9.88 -7.00 -2.78
N VAL A 208 -10.31 -5.79 -2.40
CA VAL A 208 -9.77 -5.02 -1.28
C VAL A 208 -10.89 -4.59 -0.35
N TYR A 209 -10.60 -4.55 0.94
CA TYR A 209 -11.52 -4.09 1.97
C TYR A 209 -11.87 -2.62 1.73
N ASN A 210 -13.17 -2.33 1.63
CA ASN A 210 -13.70 -0.98 1.40
C ASN A 210 -14.38 -0.39 2.65
N GLY A 211 -14.33 -1.08 3.80
CA GLY A 211 -14.94 -0.62 5.04
C GLY A 211 -15.98 -1.57 5.62
N ASN A 212 -16.54 -1.20 6.77
CA ASN A 212 -17.68 -1.91 7.34
C ASN A 212 -18.94 -1.50 6.59
N THR A 213 -19.85 -2.43 6.32
CA THR A 213 -21.04 -2.17 5.50
C THR A 213 -22.13 -1.36 6.24
N GLY A 214 -21.88 -0.94 7.48
CA GLY A 214 -22.89 -0.35 8.38
C GLY A 214 -23.89 -1.37 8.94
N VAL A 215 -23.79 -2.64 8.52
CA VAL A 215 -24.52 -3.78 9.09
C VAL A 215 -23.59 -4.52 10.03
N ASP A 216 -24.09 -4.84 11.22
CA ASP A 216 -23.30 -5.37 12.35
C ASP A 216 -22.36 -6.51 11.95
N ASP A 217 -21.08 -6.35 12.33
CA ASP A 217 -19.97 -7.28 12.09
C ASP A 217 -19.60 -7.55 10.61
N TYR A 218 -20.23 -6.91 9.62
CA TYR A 218 -19.90 -7.11 8.20
C TYR A 218 -18.77 -6.21 7.69
N MET A 219 -17.82 -6.85 7.01
CA MET A 219 -16.75 -6.25 6.23
C MET A 219 -17.10 -6.30 4.74
N GLY A 220 -17.00 -5.17 4.06
CA GLY A 220 -17.18 -5.05 2.62
C GLY A 220 -15.85 -5.09 1.87
N PHE A 221 -15.85 -5.72 0.71
CA PHE A 221 -14.72 -5.85 -0.20
C PHE A 221 -15.17 -5.50 -1.61
N GLU A 222 -14.30 -4.84 -2.38
CA GLU A 222 -14.57 -4.46 -3.75
C GLU A 222 -13.39 -4.81 -4.66
N GLY A 223 -13.69 -5.13 -5.91
CA GLY A 223 -12.70 -5.38 -6.94
C GLY A 223 -13.26 -5.11 -8.32
N THR A 224 -12.38 -4.81 -9.28
CA THR A 224 -12.77 -4.57 -10.67
C THR A 224 -11.94 -5.49 -11.56
N ASP A 225 -12.58 -6.21 -12.48
CA ASP A 225 -11.87 -7.04 -13.45
C ASP A 225 -11.32 -6.20 -14.62
N SER A 226 -10.50 -6.82 -15.47
CA SER A 226 -9.89 -6.15 -16.63
C SER A 226 -10.90 -5.69 -17.68
N ALA A 227 -12.15 -6.17 -17.63
CA ALA A 227 -13.23 -5.74 -18.51
C ALA A 227 -14.06 -4.58 -17.91
N GLY A 228 -13.74 -4.13 -16.69
CA GLY A 228 -14.46 -3.09 -15.96
C GLY A 228 -15.68 -3.59 -15.18
N GLY A 229 -15.83 -4.92 -15.02
CA GLY A 229 -16.86 -5.51 -14.17
C GLY A 229 -16.52 -5.30 -12.70
N ARG A 230 -17.46 -4.74 -11.93
CA ARG A 230 -17.30 -4.44 -10.51
C ARG A 230 -17.88 -5.58 -9.67
N TYR A 231 -17.07 -6.07 -8.72
CA TYR A 231 -17.42 -7.10 -7.77
C TYR A 231 -17.50 -6.47 -6.39
N GLU A 232 -18.56 -6.80 -5.66
CA GLU A 232 -18.76 -6.40 -4.27
C GLU A 232 -19.01 -7.64 -3.45
N PHE A 233 -18.35 -7.74 -2.31
CA PHE A 233 -18.38 -8.94 -1.50
C PHE A 233 -18.43 -8.56 -0.02
N ALA A 234 -19.32 -9.19 0.74
CA ALA A 234 -19.51 -8.89 2.15
C ALA A 234 -19.49 -10.15 3.01
N LEU A 235 -18.66 -10.13 4.05
CA LEU A 235 -18.50 -11.22 5.02
C LEU A 235 -18.52 -10.69 6.44
N ARG A 236 -18.95 -11.54 7.39
CA ARG A 236 -18.81 -11.22 8.81
C ARG A 236 -17.37 -11.40 9.27
N ARG A 237 -16.89 -10.47 10.10
CA ARG A 237 -15.56 -10.54 10.71
C ARG A 237 -15.46 -11.72 11.67
N SER A 238 -16.53 -11.99 12.44
CA SER A 238 -16.60 -13.15 13.32
C SER A 238 -16.49 -14.48 12.57
N ASP A 239 -17.06 -14.58 11.37
CA ASP A 239 -16.93 -15.77 10.53
C ASP A 239 -15.49 -15.95 10.05
N LEU A 240 -14.84 -14.88 9.59
CA LEU A 240 -13.44 -14.93 9.19
C LEU A 240 -12.53 -15.38 10.35
N ALA A 241 -12.83 -15.01 11.59
CA ALA A 241 -12.08 -15.43 12.77
C ALA A 241 -12.14 -16.94 13.05
N ARG A 242 -13.07 -17.69 12.45
CA ARG A 242 -13.20 -19.15 12.65
C ARG A 242 -12.11 -19.94 11.93
N THR A 243 -11.65 -21.02 12.57
CA THR A 243 -10.63 -21.95 12.05
C THR A 243 -11.14 -22.93 10.99
N SER A 244 -12.44 -23.17 10.91
CA SER A 244 -13.14 -23.84 9.79
C SER A 244 -14.66 -23.74 9.99
N GLY A 245 -15.44 -24.12 8.98
CA GLY A 245 -16.89 -24.33 9.13
C GLY A 245 -17.73 -23.62 8.07
N ALA A 246 -19.04 -23.82 8.16
CA ALA A 246 -20.00 -23.17 7.27
C ALA A 246 -20.17 -21.68 7.63
N ILE A 247 -20.24 -20.84 6.60
CA ILE A 247 -20.64 -19.44 6.67
C ILE A 247 -21.98 -19.32 5.95
N SER A 248 -22.94 -18.67 6.63
CA SER A 248 -24.22 -18.27 6.04
C SER A 248 -24.24 -16.76 5.79
N ASN A 249 -25.03 -16.32 4.82
CA ASN A 249 -25.29 -14.89 4.56
C ASN A 249 -24.07 -14.11 4.07
N VAL A 250 -23.33 -14.71 3.14
CA VAL A 250 -22.32 -13.98 2.35
C VAL A 250 -23.04 -13.18 1.28
N GLY A 251 -22.77 -11.87 1.24
CA GLY A 251 -23.29 -10.97 0.21
C GLY A 251 -22.33 -10.95 -0.97
N LEU A 252 -22.86 -11.12 -2.18
CA LEU A 252 -22.05 -11.04 -3.39
C LEU A 252 -22.80 -10.28 -4.47
N GLY A 253 -22.25 -9.14 -4.85
CA GLY A 253 -22.71 -8.29 -5.93
C GLY A 253 -21.78 -8.35 -7.12
N TYR A 254 -22.36 -8.31 -8.32
CA TYR A 254 -21.63 -8.10 -9.55
C TYR A 254 -22.36 -7.08 -10.43
N SER A 255 -21.63 -6.11 -10.95
CA SER A 255 -22.11 -5.14 -11.93
C SER A 255 -21.25 -5.23 -13.17
N ALA A 256 -21.84 -5.67 -14.29
CA ALA A 256 -21.17 -5.60 -15.58
C ALA A 256 -21.06 -4.13 -16.04
N PRO A 257 -20.03 -3.80 -16.84
CA PRO A 257 -19.85 -2.45 -17.37
C PRO A 257 -21.11 -1.97 -18.08
N TYR A 258 -21.62 -0.79 -17.73
CA TYR A 258 -22.76 -0.14 -18.41
C TYR A 258 -24.09 -0.91 -18.36
N THR A 259 -24.27 -1.83 -17.41
CA THR A 259 -25.51 -2.62 -17.24
C THR A 259 -25.98 -2.64 -15.79
N SER A 260 -27.14 -3.26 -15.54
CA SER A 260 -27.78 -3.35 -14.23
C SER A 260 -26.95 -4.13 -13.20
N TYR A 261 -27.10 -3.74 -11.93
CA TYR A 261 -26.48 -4.36 -10.76
C TYR A 261 -27.17 -5.69 -10.41
N PHE A 262 -26.40 -6.79 -10.30
CA PHE A 262 -26.90 -8.10 -9.90
C PHE A 262 -26.41 -8.44 -8.49
N MET A 263 -27.34 -8.43 -7.54
CA MET A 263 -27.06 -8.76 -6.14
C MET A 263 -27.52 -10.21 -5.85
N HIS A 264 -26.59 -11.08 -5.51
CA HIS A 264 -26.89 -12.38 -4.93
C HIS A 264 -26.84 -12.26 -3.41
N ASN A 265 -28.03 -12.22 -2.80
CA ASN A 265 -28.17 -12.25 -1.36
C ASN A 265 -28.12 -13.72 -0.90
N SER A 266 -27.15 -14.03 -0.04
CA SER A 266 -26.95 -15.31 0.66
C SER A 266 -26.46 -16.47 -0.22
N LEU A 267 -25.14 -16.55 -0.41
CA LEU A 267 -24.49 -17.83 -0.75
C LEU A 267 -24.20 -18.62 0.52
N GLY A 268 -24.37 -19.94 0.44
CA GLY A 268 -23.85 -20.87 1.43
C GLY A 268 -22.36 -21.05 1.16
N CYS A 269 -21.53 -20.70 2.13
CA CYS A 269 -20.08 -20.75 1.98
C CYS A 269 -19.46 -21.61 3.06
N THR A 270 -18.20 -21.99 2.87
CA THR A 270 -17.39 -22.75 3.81
C THR A 270 -16.02 -22.12 3.92
N ILE A 271 -15.42 -22.19 5.10
CA ILE A 271 -14.02 -21.87 5.29
C ILE A 271 -13.25 -23.17 5.40
N ALA A 272 -12.28 -23.37 4.50
CA ALA A 272 -11.44 -24.55 4.50
C ALA A 272 -10.74 -24.72 5.86
N ALA A 273 -10.66 -25.95 6.38
CA ALA A 273 -9.74 -26.22 7.49
C ALA A 273 -8.30 -26.05 6.99
N ARG A 274 -7.41 -25.57 7.87
CA ARG A 274 -5.97 -25.52 7.58
C ARG A 274 -5.43 -26.93 7.36
#